data_AF-A0A1U7Q0M0-F1
#
_entry.id   AF-A0A1U7Q0M0-F1
#
_cell.length_a   1.000
_cell.length_b   1.000
_cell.length_c   1.000
_cell.angle_alpha   90.00
_cell.angle_beta   90.00
_cell.angle_gamma   90.00
#
_symmetry.space_group_name_H-M   'P 1'
#
loop_
_entity.id
_entity.type
_entity.pdbx_description
1 polymer ?
#
loop_
_entity_poly.entity_id
_entity_poly.type
_entity_poly.pdbx_seq_one_letter_code
_entity_poly.pdbx_strand_id
1 'polypeptide(L)' 'MSKEKETKKKSDKTLPAKSLKEKRQDKQNKRKDRDNESRNAT' A
#
# COMPACT_ATOMS: atom_id res chain seq x y z
N MET A 1 37.12 -4.39 19.92
CA MET A 1 37.07 -5.07 18.61
C MET A 1 35.67 -4.96 18.05
N SER A 2 35.57 -4.32 16.88
CA SER A 2 34.44 -4.26 15.94
C SER A 2 33.02 -3.99 16.45
N LYS A 3 32.60 -2.72 16.26
CA LYS A 3 31.21 -2.31 16.04
C LYS A 3 30.59 -3.27 15.02
N GLU A 4 29.62 -4.05 15.47
CA GLU A 4 28.84 -4.95 14.60
C GLU A 4 28.20 -4.07 13.53
N LYS A 5 28.74 -4.16 12.32
CA LYS A 5 28.23 -3.48 11.14
C LYS A 5 26.84 -4.05 10.91
N GLU A 6 25.82 -3.31 11.33
CA GLU A 6 24.45 -3.48 10.91
C GLU A 6 24.45 -3.50 9.38
N THR A 7 24.47 -4.71 8.83
CA THR A 7 24.55 -4.94 7.39
C THR A 7 23.34 -4.26 6.79
N LYS A 8 23.56 -3.15 6.07
CA LYS A 8 22.55 -2.52 5.22
C LYS A 8 21.97 -3.62 4.33
N LYS A 9 20.84 -4.20 4.74
CA LYS A 9 20.08 -5.14 3.92
C LYS A 9 19.76 -4.34 2.66
N LYS A 10 20.20 -4.82 1.50
CA LYS A 10 19.76 -4.25 0.24
C LYS A 10 18.24 -4.35 0.29
N SER A 11 17.57 -3.21 0.38
CA SER A 11 16.12 -3.17 0.43
C SER A 11 15.63 -3.92 -0.80
N ASP A 12 14.94 -5.02 -0.56
CA ASP A 12 14.25 -5.73 -1.61
C ASP A 12 13.35 -4.70 -2.30
N LYS A 13 13.56 -4.49 -3.60
CA LYS A 13 12.76 -3.52 -4.39
C LYS A 13 11.34 -4.02 -4.61
N THR A 14 11.01 -5.21 -4.12
CA THR A 14 9.65 -5.71 -4.06
C THR A 14 8.85 -4.79 -3.14
N LEU A 15 7.89 -4.09 -3.72
CA LEU A 15 6.95 -3.26 -2.97
C LEU A 15 6.35 -4.12 -1.85
N PRO A 16 6.20 -3.57 -0.62
CA PRO A 16 5.59 -4.30 0.47
C PRO A 16 4.25 -4.87 0.01
N ALA A 17 4.08 -6.18 0.17
CA ALA A 17 2.81 -6.81 -0.12
C ALA A 17 1.74 -6.16 0.79
N LYS A 18 0.74 -5.52 0.17
CA LYS A 18 -0.35 -4.86 0.88
C LYS A 18 -0.99 -5.80 1.88
N SER A 19 -1.18 -5.33 3.11
CA SER A 19 -1.84 -6.11 4.15
C SER A 19 -3.30 -6.42 3.77
N LEU A 20 -3.91 -7.44 4.38
CA LEU A 20 -5.33 -7.74 4.18
C LEU A 20 -6.24 -6.55 4.55
N LYS A 21 -5.84 -5.74 5.53
CA LYS A 21 -6.54 -4.52 5.94
C LYS A 21 -6.50 -3.48 4.82
N GLU A 22 -5.32 -3.26 4.24
CA GLU A 22 -5.12 -2.32 3.13
C GLU A 22 -5.91 -2.75 1.88
N LYS A 23 -5.89 -4.04 1.53
CA LYS A 23 -6.70 -4.58 0.42
C LYS A 23 -8.21 -4.38 0.62
N ARG A 24 -8.70 -4.44 1.86
CA ARG A 24 -10.11 -4.16 2.18
C ARG A 24 -10.43 -2.67 2.02
N GLN A 25 -9.54 -1.81 2.48
CA GLN A 25 -9.69 -0.36 2.38
C GLN A 25 -9.67 0.11 0.91
N ASP A 26 -8.76 -0.43 0.10
CA ASP A 26 -8.71 -0.16 -1.36
C ASP A 26 -10.02 -0.55 -2.06
N LYS A 27 -10.61 -1.69 -1.71
CA LYS A 27 -11.91 -2.11 -2.26
C LYS A 27 -13.05 -1.17 -1.84
N GLN A 28 -13.04 -0.68 -0.60
CA GLN A 28 -14.05 0.27 -0.14
C GLN A 28 -13.90 1.63 -0.83
N ASN A 29 -12.68 2.12 -0.96
CA ASN A 29 -12.39 3.38 -1.65
C ASN A 29 -12.80 3.29 -3.12
N LYS A 30 -12.43 2.22 -3.84
CA LYS A 30 -12.84 2.04 -5.25
C LYS A 30 -14.36 2.04 -5.46
N ARG A 31 -15.14 1.52 -4.49
CA ARG A 31 -16.60 1.60 -4.54
C ARG A 31 -17.08 3.04 -4.36
N LYS A 32 -16.55 3.73 -3.35
CA LYS A 32 -16.87 5.15 -3.11
C LYS A 32 -16.50 6.02 -4.31
N ASP A 33 -15.34 5.82 -4.91
CA ASP A 33 -14.87 6.59 -6.07
C ASP A 33 -15.81 6.37 -7.26
N ARG A 34 -16.19 5.12 -7.55
CA ARG A 34 -17.15 4.80 -8.61
C ARG A 34 -18.53 5.42 -8.36
N ASP A 35 -19.01 5.35 -7.12
CA ASP A 35 -20.30 5.94 -6.74
C ASP A 35 -20.25 7.47 -6.84
N ASN A 36 -19.12 8.08 -6.47
CA ASN A 36 -18.93 9.53 -6.52
C ASN A 36 -18.78 10.02 -7.98
N GLU A 37 -18.04 9.30 -8.83
CA GLU A 37 -18.00 9.55 -10.28
C GLU A 37 -19.40 9.44 -10.89
N SER A 38 -20.18 8.42 -10.53
CA SER A 38 -21.55 8.26 -11.04
C SER A 38 -22.50 9.39 -10.63
N ARG A 39 -22.26 10.01 -9.45
CA ARG A 39 -23.07 11.12 -8.93
C ARG A 39 -22.63 12.48 -9.44
N ASN A 40 -21.35 12.64 -9.77
CA ASN A 40 -20.78 13.87 -10.30
C ASN A 40 -20.68 13.86 -11.85
N ALA A 41 -21.18 12.81 -12.51
CA ALA A 41 -21.25 12.69 -13.97
C ALA A 41 -22.54 13.31 -14.58
N THR A 42 -23.26 14.12 -13.82
CA THR A 42 -24.32 15.05 -14.27
C THR A 42 -23.86 16.47 -14.08
#